data_AF-A0AAV6FPV7-F1
#
_entry.id   AF-A0AAV6FPV7-F1
#
_cell.length_a   1.000
_cell.length_b   1.000
_cell.length_c   1.000
_cell.angle_alpha   90.00
_cell.angle_beta   90.00
_cell.angle_gamma   90.00
#
_symmetry.space_group_name_H-M   'P 1'
#
loop_
_entity.id
_entity.type
_entity.pdbx_description
1 polymer ?
#
loop_
_entity_poly.entity_id
_entity_poly.type
_entity_poly.pdbx_seq_one_letter_code
_entity_poly.pdbx_strand_id
1 'polypeptide(L)'
;MLSIHSARRVTVGGQIAEVKKIKESKAHLETESQVPLEKRAKMMQCLQFLVEPAKNITVKLKEARKRAKNEKREPLDESQLFIAQLARDLSRVCQRSEVLEHISTCEDVWPSLTCRAAILEWASLLESKKRPEQTDGWPEWKDLALSCDVDMESAKRVIINWAKEIRAIPEQTVWPGEAVVAMLDDLEAQWRRGKLDTLHTAMELVFYTLANRGQDKDSIPQQWLIWKQRSQKIVWDWICDAGVEVTLDLDTANPDLLISEDEKRLRCGRLTGRAAQLPLLGTAGGVLWA
;
A
#
# COMPACT_ATOMS: atom_id res chain seq x y z
N MET A 1 22.77 21.45 -10.27
CA MET A 1 22.88 20.14 -10.96
C MET A 1 21.53 19.40 -11.12
N LEU A 2 20.40 20.10 -11.35
CA LEU A 2 19.06 19.48 -11.36
C LEU A 2 18.39 19.34 -12.75
N SER A 3 19.04 19.73 -13.86
CA SER A 3 18.36 19.78 -15.17
C SER A 3 18.52 18.57 -16.10
N ILE A 4 19.15 17.47 -15.68
CA ILE A 4 19.37 16.31 -16.58
C ILE A 4 18.36 15.16 -16.32
N HIS A 5 17.72 15.11 -15.15
CA HIS A 5 16.82 14.01 -14.78
C HIS A 5 15.39 14.14 -15.35
N SER A 6 14.95 15.36 -15.70
CA SER A 6 13.63 15.59 -16.31
C SER A 6 13.61 15.23 -17.80
N ALA A 7 14.66 15.58 -18.55
CA ALA A 7 14.74 15.36 -19.99
C ALA A 7 14.80 13.87 -20.39
N ARG A 8 15.41 13.00 -19.57
CA ARG A 8 15.48 11.55 -19.82
C ARG A 8 14.18 10.80 -19.55
N ARG A 9 13.32 11.31 -18.66
CA ARG A 9 12.04 10.65 -18.31
C ARG A 9 10.98 10.89 -19.41
N VAL A 10 11.03 12.07 -20.04
CA VAL A 10 10.13 12.46 -21.15
C VAL A 10 10.43 11.68 -22.44
N THR A 11 11.69 11.36 -22.71
CA THR A 11 12.09 10.62 -23.93
C THR A 11 11.72 9.14 -23.88
N VAL A 12 11.85 8.50 -22.72
CA VAL A 12 11.51 7.07 -22.55
C VAL A 12 10.00 6.83 -22.55
N GLY A 13 9.23 7.72 -21.92
CA GLY A 13 7.76 7.65 -21.95
C GLY A 13 7.21 7.83 -23.37
N GLY A 14 7.79 8.75 -24.14
CA GLY A 14 7.45 8.98 -25.54
C GLY A 14 7.68 7.75 -26.43
N GLN A 15 8.84 7.12 -26.32
CA GLN A 15 9.19 5.94 -27.13
C GLN A 15 8.28 4.73 -26.84
N ILE A 16 7.88 4.50 -25.58
CA ILE A 16 6.97 3.38 -25.24
C ILE A 16 5.55 3.64 -25.76
N ALA A 17 5.07 4.89 -25.67
CA ALA A 17 3.77 5.28 -26.22
C ALA A 17 3.70 5.12 -27.74
N GLU A 18 4.80 5.41 -28.44
CA GLU A 18 4.91 5.30 -29.89
C GLU A 18 4.89 3.83 -30.37
N VAL A 19 5.57 2.94 -29.66
CA VAL A 19 5.48 1.48 -29.91
C VAL A 19 4.08 0.94 -29.66
N LYS A 20 3.36 1.47 -28.66
CA LYS A 20 1.97 1.11 -28.39
C LYS A 20 1.05 1.53 -29.55
N LYS A 21 1.22 2.75 -30.05
CA LYS A 21 0.47 3.30 -31.19
C LYS A 21 0.69 2.50 -32.49
N ILE A 22 1.92 2.03 -32.73
CA ILE A 22 2.26 1.17 -33.88
C ILE A 22 1.56 -0.20 -33.77
N LYS A 23 1.48 -0.78 -32.57
CA LYS A 23 0.77 -2.06 -32.34
C LYS A 23 -0.74 -1.92 -32.52
N GLU A 24 -1.32 -0.84 -31.98
CA GLU A 24 -2.76 -0.53 -32.14
C GLU A 24 -3.11 -0.31 -33.62
N SER A 25 -2.26 0.42 -34.36
CA SER A 25 -2.43 0.64 -35.81
C SER A 25 -2.36 -0.67 -36.61
N LYS A 26 -1.50 -1.61 -36.20
CA LYS A 26 -1.42 -2.94 -36.82
C LYS A 26 -2.70 -3.76 -36.56
N ALA A 27 -3.23 -3.74 -35.34
CA ALA A 27 -4.45 -4.48 -34.98
C ALA A 27 -5.70 -3.95 -35.72
N HIS A 28 -5.81 -2.64 -35.92
CA HIS A 28 -6.88 -2.04 -36.73
C HIS A 28 -6.81 -2.47 -38.20
N LEU A 29 -5.60 -2.52 -38.78
CA LEU A 29 -5.41 -3.00 -40.15
C LEU A 29 -5.71 -4.49 -40.30
N GLU A 30 -5.57 -5.30 -39.26
CA GLU A 30 -5.95 -6.73 -39.21
C GLU A 30 -7.47 -6.96 -39.12
N THR A 31 -8.27 -5.93 -38.84
CA THR A 31 -9.75 -6.02 -38.73
C THR A 31 -10.51 -5.27 -39.82
N GLU A 32 -9.88 -4.34 -40.55
CA GLU A 32 -10.55 -3.59 -41.64
C GLU A 32 -10.70 -4.39 -42.95
N SER A 33 -11.94 -4.60 -43.37
CA SER A 33 -12.33 -5.31 -44.61
C SER A 33 -12.39 -4.41 -45.86
N GLN A 34 -12.24 -3.08 -45.73
CA GLN A 34 -12.43 -2.12 -46.83
C GLN A 34 -11.14 -1.73 -47.58
N VAL A 35 -9.96 -2.15 -47.10
CA VAL A 35 -8.67 -1.86 -47.75
C VAL A 35 -8.34 -2.98 -48.75
N PRO A 36 -7.97 -2.65 -50.01
CA PRO A 36 -7.56 -3.65 -50.99
C PRO A 36 -6.47 -4.57 -50.43
N LEU A 37 -6.66 -5.89 -50.58
CA LEU A 37 -5.82 -6.94 -49.97
C LEU A 37 -4.33 -6.74 -50.22
N GLU A 38 -3.96 -6.27 -51.41
CA GLU A 38 -2.58 -6.00 -51.81
C GLU A 38 -1.97 -4.78 -51.09
N LYS A 39 -2.77 -3.73 -50.87
CA LYS A 39 -2.36 -2.52 -50.11
C LYS A 39 -2.23 -2.83 -48.62
N ARG A 40 -3.14 -3.67 -48.11
CA ARG A 40 -3.10 -4.20 -46.74
C ARG A 40 -1.85 -5.05 -46.49
N ALA A 41 -1.50 -5.93 -47.42
CA ALA A 41 -0.29 -6.75 -47.33
C ALA A 41 0.98 -5.90 -47.30
N LYS A 42 1.10 -4.88 -48.15
CA LYS A 42 2.24 -3.94 -48.14
C LYS A 42 2.34 -3.15 -46.82
N MET A 43 1.22 -2.63 -46.30
CA MET A 43 1.20 -1.92 -45.00
C MET A 43 1.54 -2.83 -43.82
N MET A 44 1.04 -4.08 -43.83
CA MET A 44 1.39 -5.09 -42.83
C MET A 44 2.88 -5.41 -42.84
N GLN A 45 3.50 -5.49 -44.02
CA GLN A 45 4.93 -5.76 -44.17
C GLN A 45 5.80 -4.61 -43.66
N CYS A 46 5.43 -3.35 -43.94
CA CYS A 46 6.09 -2.17 -43.37
C CYS A 46 5.95 -2.10 -41.85
N LEU A 47 4.77 -2.41 -41.30
CA LEU A 47 4.56 -2.44 -39.84
C LEU A 47 5.31 -3.59 -39.17
N GLN A 48 5.37 -4.77 -39.80
CA GLN A 48 6.17 -5.91 -39.31
C GLN A 48 7.65 -5.51 -39.15
N PHE A 49 8.18 -4.83 -40.16
CA PHE A 49 9.56 -4.32 -40.17
C PHE A 49 9.82 -3.27 -39.07
N LEU A 50 8.82 -2.49 -38.67
CA LEU A 50 8.95 -1.53 -37.56
C LEU A 50 8.71 -2.16 -36.18
N VAL A 51 7.86 -3.19 -36.10
CA VAL A 51 7.50 -3.87 -34.85
C VAL A 51 8.65 -4.73 -34.31
N GLU A 52 9.41 -5.40 -35.17
CA GLU A 52 10.56 -6.22 -34.80
C GLU A 52 11.67 -5.42 -34.08
N PRO A 53 12.20 -4.32 -34.66
CA PRO A 53 13.17 -3.45 -34.00
C PRO A 53 12.58 -2.79 -32.76
N ALA A 54 11.32 -2.36 -32.79
CA ALA A 54 10.65 -1.74 -31.65
C ALA A 54 10.56 -2.68 -30.43
N LYS A 55 10.24 -3.96 -30.65
CA LYS A 55 10.25 -4.98 -29.58
C LYS A 55 11.65 -5.11 -28.98
N ASN A 56 12.68 -5.21 -29.80
CA ASN A 56 14.08 -5.31 -29.36
C ASN A 56 14.53 -4.08 -28.55
N ILE A 57 14.19 -2.87 -29.00
CA ILE A 57 14.48 -1.61 -28.29
C ILE A 57 13.79 -1.60 -26.93
N THR A 58 12.51 -2.00 -26.84
CA THR A 58 11.80 -2.02 -25.55
C THR A 58 12.39 -3.03 -24.56
N VAL A 59 12.87 -4.20 -25.04
CA VAL A 59 13.56 -5.19 -24.22
C VAL A 59 14.89 -4.64 -23.73
N LYS A 60 15.72 -4.10 -24.63
CA LYS A 60 17.01 -3.49 -24.29
C LYS A 60 16.87 -2.32 -23.32
N LEU A 61 15.81 -1.51 -23.45
CA LEU A 61 15.53 -0.39 -22.55
C LEU A 61 15.09 -0.87 -21.16
N LYS A 62 14.25 -1.91 -21.09
CA LYS A 62 13.85 -2.55 -19.83
C LYS A 62 15.06 -3.17 -19.13
N GLU A 63 15.93 -3.86 -19.88
CA GLU A 63 17.18 -4.41 -19.36
C GLU A 63 18.14 -3.33 -18.89
N ALA A 64 18.34 -2.26 -19.65
CA ALA A 64 19.19 -1.14 -19.25
C ALA A 64 18.66 -0.45 -17.99
N ARG A 65 17.34 -0.33 -17.83
CA ARG A 65 16.70 0.16 -16.60
C ARG A 65 16.91 -0.81 -15.43
N LYS A 66 16.85 -2.12 -15.65
CA LYS A 66 17.12 -3.15 -14.62
C LYS A 66 18.60 -3.10 -14.20
N ARG A 67 19.53 -3.00 -15.15
CA ARG A 67 20.98 -2.86 -14.88
C ARG A 67 21.31 -1.57 -14.13
N ALA A 68 20.76 -0.42 -14.57
CA ALA A 68 20.96 0.86 -13.90
C ALA A 68 20.32 0.93 -12.49
N LYS A 69 19.25 0.17 -12.24
CA LYS A 69 18.70 -0.02 -10.88
C LYS A 69 19.61 -0.89 -10.02
N ASN A 70 20.21 -1.93 -10.59
CA ASN A 70 21.09 -2.86 -9.87
C ASN A 70 22.49 -2.27 -9.58
N GLU A 71 23.06 -1.48 -10.50
CA GLU A 71 24.38 -0.82 -10.30
C GLU A 71 24.35 0.27 -9.22
N LYS A 72 23.19 0.86 -8.92
CA LYS A 72 23.02 1.87 -7.87
C LYS A 72 22.57 1.29 -6.53
N ARG A 73 22.49 -0.04 -6.44
CA ARG A 73 21.91 -0.71 -5.28
C ARG A 73 22.99 -0.84 -4.22
N GLU A 74 22.89 -0.02 -3.17
CA GLU A 74 23.67 -0.21 -1.95
C GLU A 74 23.47 -1.64 -1.43
N PRO A 75 24.50 -2.25 -0.82
CA PRO A 75 24.36 -3.55 -0.17
C PRO A 75 23.20 -3.49 0.84
N LEU A 76 22.38 -4.54 0.83
CA LEU A 76 21.22 -4.62 1.71
C LEU A 76 21.67 -4.61 3.18
N ASP A 77 20.94 -3.85 3.98
CA ASP A 77 21.07 -3.80 5.43
C ASP A 77 20.62 -5.13 6.07
N GLU A 78 21.08 -5.42 7.28
CA GLU A 78 20.83 -6.70 7.97
C GLU A 78 19.34 -7.01 8.10
N SER A 79 18.53 -5.99 8.42
CA SER A 79 17.07 -6.11 8.54
C SER A 79 16.41 -6.49 7.21
N GLN A 80 16.94 -6.01 6.09
CA GLN A 80 16.41 -6.32 4.76
C GLN A 80 16.74 -7.76 4.36
N LEU A 81 17.97 -8.21 4.65
CA LEU A 81 18.37 -9.60 4.45
C LEU A 81 17.54 -10.56 5.31
N PHE A 82 17.26 -10.16 6.56
CA PHE A 82 16.40 -10.93 7.46
C PHE A 82 14.98 -11.11 6.89
N ILE A 83 14.36 -10.03 6.42
CA ILE A 83 13.03 -10.09 5.78
C ILE A 83 13.06 -10.95 4.52
N ALA A 84 14.06 -10.79 3.64
CA ALA A 84 14.17 -11.61 2.43
C ALA A 84 14.35 -13.10 2.74
N GLN A 85 15.10 -13.44 3.80
CA GLN A 85 15.23 -14.82 4.28
C GLN A 85 13.92 -15.36 4.84
N LEU A 86 13.21 -14.56 5.63
CA LEU A 86 11.92 -14.95 6.16
C LEU A 86 10.91 -15.16 5.03
N ALA A 87 10.87 -14.29 4.02
CA ALA A 87 10.02 -14.46 2.84
C ALA A 87 10.26 -15.81 2.15
N ARG A 88 11.52 -16.25 2.05
CA ARG A 88 11.87 -17.59 1.51
C ARG A 88 11.31 -18.72 2.37
N ASP A 89 11.43 -18.62 3.69
CA ASP A 89 10.89 -19.63 4.60
C ASP A 89 9.37 -19.73 4.50
N LEU A 90 8.67 -18.60 4.37
CA LEU A 90 7.22 -18.55 4.20
C LEU A 90 6.79 -19.08 2.82
N SER A 91 7.47 -18.66 1.76
CA SER A 91 7.16 -19.07 0.38
C SER A 91 7.31 -20.58 0.19
N ARG A 92 8.32 -21.19 0.83
CA ARG A 92 8.52 -22.63 0.78
C ARG A 92 7.34 -23.43 1.34
N VAL A 93 6.66 -22.91 2.36
CA VAL A 93 5.65 -23.67 3.13
C VAL A 93 4.21 -23.37 2.66
N CYS A 94 3.95 -22.13 2.24
CA CYS A 94 2.63 -21.70 1.79
C CYS A 94 2.40 -22.06 0.33
N GLN A 95 1.26 -22.67 0.00
CA GLN A 95 0.85 -22.80 -1.40
C GLN A 95 0.50 -21.42 -1.97
N ARG A 96 0.69 -21.25 -3.29
CA ARG A 96 0.33 -20.01 -4.03
C ARG A 96 1.02 -18.74 -3.53
N SER A 97 2.21 -18.86 -2.94
CA SER A 97 3.00 -17.74 -2.44
C SER A 97 3.95 -17.13 -3.48
N GLU A 98 3.71 -17.31 -4.78
CA GLU A 98 4.58 -16.80 -5.85
C GLU A 98 4.80 -15.28 -5.73
N VAL A 99 3.84 -14.56 -5.16
CA VAL A 99 3.97 -13.15 -4.79
C VAL A 99 5.17 -12.86 -3.87
N LEU A 100 5.51 -13.77 -2.95
CA LEU A 100 6.66 -13.62 -2.05
C LEU A 100 7.99 -13.89 -2.74
N GLU A 101 8.00 -14.53 -3.92
CA GLU A 101 9.23 -14.72 -4.67
C GLU A 101 9.84 -13.39 -5.12
N HIS A 102 8.99 -12.38 -5.34
CA HIS A 102 9.47 -11.03 -5.65
C HIS A 102 10.23 -10.40 -4.46
N ILE A 103 9.89 -10.75 -3.22
CA ILE A 103 10.60 -10.28 -2.02
C ILE A 103 11.85 -11.14 -1.78
N SER A 104 11.74 -12.47 -1.95
CA SER A 104 12.85 -13.41 -1.76
C SER A 104 14.04 -13.14 -2.68
N THR A 105 13.74 -12.88 -3.96
CA THR A 105 14.70 -12.53 -5.02
C THR A 105 15.12 -11.06 -4.97
N CYS A 106 14.58 -10.32 -3.98
CA CYS A 106 14.83 -8.91 -3.77
C CYS A 106 14.47 -8.07 -5.02
N GLU A 107 13.46 -8.47 -5.79
CA GLU A 107 12.86 -7.63 -6.84
C GLU A 107 12.03 -6.50 -6.23
N ASP A 108 11.37 -6.79 -5.11
CA ASP A 108 10.77 -5.81 -4.21
C ASP A 108 11.71 -5.55 -3.02
N VAL A 109 12.04 -4.28 -2.78
CA VAL A 109 13.03 -3.87 -1.78
C VAL A 109 12.38 -2.93 -0.80
N TRP A 110 12.23 -3.39 0.43
CA TRP A 110 11.62 -2.57 1.45
C TRP A 110 12.67 -1.64 2.08
N PRO A 111 12.32 -0.39 2.41
CA PRO A 111 13.20 0.48 3.17
C PRO A 111 13.63 -0.15 4.50
N SER A 112 14.87 0.06 4.94
CA SER A 112 15.40 -0.50 6.20
C SER A 112 14.51 -0.16 7.41
N LEU A 113 13.95 1.05 7.46
CA LEU A 113 13.00 1.44 8.52
C LEU A 113 11.73 0.60 8.50
N THR A 114 11.19 0.30 7.31
CA THR A 114 10.02 -0.57 7.15
C THR A 114 10.33 -1.99 7.59
N CYS A 115 11.51 -2.53 7.25
CA CYS A 115 11.93 -3.85 7.71
C CYS A 115 12.03 -3.92 9.25
N ARG A 116 12.63 -2.91 9.88
CA ARG A 116 12.75 -2.85 11.35
C ARG A 116 11.38 -2.79 12.03
N ALA A 117 10.49 -1.94 11.55
CA ALA A 117 9.13 -1.85 12.06
C ALA A 117 8.38 -3.19 11.93
N ALA A 118 8.48 -3.83 10.76
CA ALA A 118 7.85 -5.13 10.52
C ALA A 118 8.38 -6.22 11.46
N ILE A 119 9.70 -6.26 11.70
CA ILE A 119 10.31 -7.22 12.65
C ILE A 119 9.74 -7.05 14.06
N LEU A 120 9.62 -5.81 14.54
CA LEU A 120 9.07 -5.53 15.87
C LEU A 120 7.58 -5.88 15.96
N GLU A 121 6.78 -5.47 14.96
CA GLU A 121 5.34 -5.75 14.90
C GLU A 121 5.06 -7.26 14.87
N TRP A 122 5.81 -8.01 14.07
CA TRP A 122 5.64 -9.45 13.92
C TRP A 122 6.12 -10.24 15.14
N ALA A 123 7.21 -9.82 15.78
CA ALA A 123 7.65 -10.41 17.04
C ALA A 123 6.56 -10.23 18.12
N SER A 124 6.02 -9.02 18.24
CA SER A 124 4.92 -8.73 19.16
C SER A 124 3.68 -9.59 18.89
N LEU A 125 3.29 -9.76 17.61
CA LEU A 125 2.18 -10.63 17.22
C LEU A 125 2.41 -12.10 17.62
N LEU A 126 3.65 -12.60 17.53
CA LEU A 126 3.98 -13.97 17.94
C LEU A 126 3.97 -14.13 19.46
N GLU A 127 4.42 -13.11 20.20
CA GLU A 127 4.42 -13.12 21.67
C GLU A 127 3.02 -13.04 22.26
N SER A 128 2.14 -12.22 21.67
CA SER A 128 0.76 -12.06 22.15
C SER A 128 -0.02 -13.37 22.12
N LYS A 129 0.36 -14.32 21.26
CA LYS A 129 -0.26 -15.65 21.17
C LYS A 129 0.25 -16.67 22.18
N LYS A 130 1.47 -16.45 22.72
CA LYS A 130 2.04 -17.33 23.73
C LYS A 130 1.48 -17.05 25.12
N ARG A 131 0.89 -15.87 25.34
CA ARG A 131 0.14 -15.58 26.57
C ARG A 131 -1.20 -16.31 26.49
N PRO A 132 -1.52 -17.20 27.45
CA PRO A 132 -2.84 -17.81 27.53
C PRO A 132 -3.90 -16.70 27.53
N GLU A 133 -4.96 -16.89 26.75
CA GLU A 133 -6.12 -15.99 26.72
C GLU A 133 -6.68 -15.86 28.14
N GLN A 134 -6.25 -14.81 28.85
CA GLN A 134 -6.80 -14.45 30.13
C GLN A 134 -8.28 -14.10 29.92
N THR A 135 -9.15 -14.84 30.60
CA THR A 135 -10.61 -14.84 30.44
C THR A 135 -11.28 -13.64 31.14
N ASP A 136 -10.48 -12.75 31.71
CA ASP A 136 -10.87 -11.45 32.24
C ASP A 136 -10.69 -10.40 31.14
N GLY A 137 -11.83 -9.88 30.66
CA GLY A 137 -11.91 -9.07 29.46
C GLY A 137 -10.86 -7.96 29.35
N TRP A 138 -10.38 -7.82 28.12
CA TRP A 138 -9.51 -6.78 27.55
C TRP A 138 -8.01 -7.10 27.55
N PRO A 139 -7.44 -7.45 26.38
CA PRO A 139 -6.00 -7.47 26.22
C PRO A 139 -5.49 -6.04 26.32
N GLU A 140 -4.61 -5.80 27.29
CA GLU A 140 -3.97 -4.53 27.53
C GLU A 140 -2.88 -4.29 26.46
N TRP A 141 -3.29 -3.86 25.27
CA TRP A 141 -2.39 -3.49 24.16
C TRP A 141 -1.58 -2.19 24.43
N LYS A 142 -1.54 -1.73 25.69
CA LYS A 142 -0.97 -0.43 26.07
C LYS A 142 0.55 -0.33 25.93
N ASP A 143 1.25 -1.45 25.74
CA ASP A 143 2.71 -1.46 25.62
C ASP A 143 3.23 -1.68 24.19
N LEU A 144 2.38 -1.49 23.16
CA LEU A 144 2.87 -1.31 21.78
C LEU A 144 3.44 0.09 21.54
N ALA A 145 3.34 0.98 22.53
CA ALA A 145 4.06 2.24 22.58
C ALA A 145 5.56 1.94 22.71
N LEU A 146 6.19 1.49 21.62
CA LEU A 146 7.63 1.43 21.36
C LEU A 146 8.44 1.64 22.63
N SER A 147 8.35 0.70 23.58
CA SER A 147 9.22 0.77 24.74
C SER A 147 10.60 0.63 24.12
N CYS A 148 11.40 1.68 24.29
CA CYS A 148 12.68 1.85 23.65
C CYS A 148 13.68 0.71 23.96
N ASP A 149 13.26 -0.25 24.79
CA ASP A 149 14.00 -1.39 25.31
C ASP A 149 13.64 -2.74 24.67
N VAL A 150 12.74 -2.82 23.67
CA VAL A 150 12.65 -4.05 22.86
C VAL A 150 13.83 -4.08 21.89
N ASP A 151 14.88 -4.76 22.36
CA ASP A 151 16.09 -5.03 21.61
C ASP A 151 15.77 -5.74 20.28
N MET A 152 16.27 -5.20 19.16
CA MET A 152 16.00 -5.72 17.81
C MET A 152 16.41 -7.19 17.69
N GLU A 153 17.49 -7.58 18.36
CA GLU A 153 17.99 -8.95 18.41
C GLU A 153 17.06 -9.88 19.19
N SER A 154 16.32 -9.37 20.19
CA SER A 154 15.26 -10.14 20.87
C SER A 154 14.09 -10.43 19.92
N ALA A 155 13.60 -9.43 19.19
CA ALA A 155 12.52 -9.58 18.22
C ALA A 155 12.90 -10.56 17.09
N LYS A 156 14.11 -10.42 16.53
CA LYS A 156 14.66 -11.37 15.55
C LYS A 156 14.68 -12.79 16.11
N ARG A 157 15.09 -13.00 17.37
CA ARG A 157 15.12 -14.33 18.02
C ARG A 157 13.74 -14.97 18.12
N VAL A 158 12.71 -14.21 18.48
CA VAL A 158 11.32 -14.69 18.55
C VAL A 158 10.87 -15.22 17.19
N ILE A 159 11.10 -14.41 16.14
CA ILE A 159 10.74 -14.77 14.77
C ILE A 159 11.56 -15.97 14.29
N ILE A 160 12.87 -16.01 14.55
CA ILE A 160 13.73 -17.16 14.17
C ILE A 160 13.23 -18.45 14.85
N ASN A 161 12.87 -18.39 16.13
CA ASN A 161 12.39 -19.56 16.84
C ASN A 161 11.09 -20.08 16.23
N TRP A 162 10.13 -19.19 15.96
CA TRP A 162 8.90 -19.54 15.25
C TRP A 162 9.18 -20.06 13.83
N ALA A 163 10.11 -19.43 13.09
CA ALA A 163 10.48 -19.85 11.75
C ALA A 163 11.10 -21.26 11.74
N LYS A 164 11.76 -21.71 12.82
CA LYS A 164 12.21 -23.12 12.95
C LYS A 164 11.03 -24.09 12.98
N GLU A 165 9.97 -23.75 13.69
CA GLU A 165 8.72 -24.55 13.72
C GLU A 165 8.11 -24.61 12.31
N ILE A 166 8.09 -23.48 11.60
CA ILE A 166 7.63 -23.42 10.21
C ILE A 166 8.56 -24.24 9.29
N ARG A 167 9.87 -24.23 9.52
CA ARG A 167 10.83 -24.99 8.71
C ARG A 167 10.68 -26.50 8.86
N ALA A 168 10.20 -26.97 10.01
CA ALA A 168 9.89 -28.39 10.23
C ALA A 168 8.68 -28.87 9.40
N ILE A 169 7.85 -27.94 8.90
CA ILE A 169 6.71 -28.25 8.05
C ILE A 169 7.20 -28.58 6.62
N PRO A 170 6.68 -29.65 5.98
CA PRO A 170 7.03 -29.97 4.60
C PRO A 170 6.57 -28.89 3.62
N GLU A 171 7.23 -28.83 2.47
CA GLU A 171 7.01 -27.78 1.45
C GLU A 171 5.59 -27.81 0.90
N GLN A 172 5.04 -26.63 0.60
CA GLN A 172 3.71 -26.44 0.00
C GLN A 172 2.58 -27.20 0.70
N THR A 173 2.69 -27.50 1.99
CA THR A 173 1.64 -28.23 2.70
C THR A 173 0.52 -27.33 3.19
N VAL A 174 0.76 -26.02 3.26
CA VAL A 174 -0.17 -25.10 3.92
C VAL A 174 -0.95 -24.30 2.90
N TRP A 175 -2.22 -24.67 2.79
CA TRP A 175 -3.21 -23.93 2.03
C TRP A 175 -3.80 -22.79 2.87
N PRO A 176 -3.58 -21.52 2.49
CA PRO A 176 -4.04 -20.36 3.26
C PRO A 176 -5.55 -20.11 3.13
N GLY A 177 -6.24 -20.72 2.16
CA GLY A 177 -7.67 -20.50 1.90
C GLY A 177 -7.89 -19.67 0.63
N GLU A 178 -9.05 -19.87 -0.02
CA GLU A 178 -9.39 -19.22 -1.30
C GLU A 178 -9.39 -17.69 -1.17
N ALA A 179 -9.99 -17.16 -0.11
CA ALA A 179 -10.08 -15.73 0.13
C ALA A 179 -8.70 -15.07 0.28
N VAL A 180 -7.76 -15.75 0.93
CA VAL A 180 -6.38 -15.26 1.09
C VAL A 180 -5.66 -15.28 -0.26
N VAL A 181 -5.79 -16.36 -1.04
CA VAL A 181 -5.18 -16.47 -2.37
C VAL A 181 -5.69 -15.36 -3.30
N ALA A 182 -6.99 -15.10 -3.34
CA ALA A 182 -7.56 -14.04 -4.15
C ALA A 182 -7.01 -12.65 -3.80
N MET A 183 -6.78 -12.39 -2.50
CA MET A 183 -6.16 -11.13 -2.06
C MET A 183 -4.69 -11.04 -2.45
N LEU A 184 -3.93 -12.14 -2.36
CA LEU A 184 -2.53 -12.16 -2.79
C LEU A 184 -2.41 -11.89 -4.29
N ASP A 185 -3.27 -12.50 -5.10
CA ASP A 185 -3.32 -12.26 -6.55
C ASP A 185 -3.65 -10.79 -6.88
N ASP A 186 -4.57 -10.16 -6.14
CA ASP A 186 -4.91 -8.75 -6.31
C ASP A 186 -3.75 -7.83 -5.89
N LEU A 187 -3.12 -8.08 -4.74
CA LEU A 187 -1.95 -7.32 -4.27
C LEU A 187 -0.79 -7.38 -5.28
N GLU A 188 -0.51 -8.57 -5.81
CA GLU A 188 0.49 -8.75 -6.85
C GLU A 188 0.13 -7.99 -8.14
N ALA A 189 -1.14 -8.05 -8.57
CA ALA A 189 -1.61 -7.32 -9.74
C ALA A 189 -1.51 -5.80 -9.55
N GLN A 190 -1.83 -5.28 -8.37
CA GLN A 190 -1.72 -3.86 -8.04
C GLN A 190 -0.26 -3.39 -8.00
N TRP A 191 0.64 -4.18 -7.40
CA TRP A 191 2.08 -3.90 -7.41
C TRP A 191 2.66 -3.91 -8.83
N ARG A 192 2.31 -4.91 -9.67
CA ARG A 192 2.73 -4.97 -11.08
C ARG A 192 2.25 -3.78 -11.90
N ARG A 193 1.08 -3.21 -11.55
CA ARG A 193 0.53 -1.98 -12.16
C ARG A 193 1.16 -0.70 -11.59
N GLY A 194 2.01 -0.80 -10.57
CA GLY A 194 2.64 0.32 -9.89
C GLY A 194 1.68 1.11 -9.00
N LYS A 195 0.56 0.51 -8.57
CA LYS A 195 -0.37 1.11 -7.60
C LYS A 195 0.08 0.90 -6.15
N LEU A 196 0.87 -0.14 -5.92
CA LEU A 196 1.51 -0.41 -4.63
C LEU A 196 3.02 -0.25 -4.80
N ASP A 197 3.64 0.40 -3.82
CA ASP A 197 5.08 0.64 -3.82
C ASP A 197 5.87 -0.62 -3.45
N THR A 198 5.32 -1.47 -2.59
CA THR A 198 5.92 -2.72 -2.13
C THR A 198 4.87 -3.82 -1.92
N LEU A 199 5.33 -5.07 -1.85
CA LEU A 199 4.54 -6.26 -1.52
C LEU A 199 4.50 -6.54 0.00
N HIS A 200 4.74 -5.51 0.81
CA HIS A 200 4.72 -5.62 2.28
C HIS A 200 3.44 -6.26 2.79
N THR A 201 2.29 -5.74 2.34
CA THR A 201 0.98 -6.23 2.73
C THR A 201 0.76 -7.71 2.38
N ALA A 202 1.31 -8.19 1.27
CA ALA A 202 1.21 -9.60 0.88
C ALA A 202 2.00 -10.51 1.85
N MET A 203 3.20 -10.08 2.23
CA MET A 203 4.01 -10.81 3.20
C MET A 203 3.42 -10.79 4.60
N GLU A 204 2.84 -9.67 5.04
CA GLU A 204 2.12 -9.58 6.32
C GLU A 204 0.93 -10.53 6.37
N LEU A 205 0.17 -10.61 5.28
CA LEU A 205 -0.98 -11.50 5.18
C LEU A 205 -0.54 -12.97 5.28
N VAL A 206 0.50 -13.38 4.54
CA VAL A 206 1.05 -14.73 4.64
C VAL A 206 1.67 -14.99 6.02
N PHE A 207 2.36 -14.04 6.62
CA PHE A 207 2.88 -14.17 7.98
C PHE A 207 1.73 -14.40 8.97
N TYR A 208 0.66 -13.60 8.88
CA TYR A 208 -0.51 -13.70 9.75
C TYR A 208 -1.23 -15.04 9.59
N THR A 209 -1.41 -15.54 8.36
CA THR A 209 -2.07 -16.84 8.11
C THR A 209 -1.26 -17.98 8.72
N LEU A 210 0.07 -17.94 8.57
CA LEU A 210 0.97 -18.95 9.10
C LEU A 210 1.17 -18.83 10.61
N ALA A 211 1.00 -17.65 11.19
CA ALA A 211 1.00 -17.48 12.64
C ALA A 211 -0.32 -17.97 13.26
N ASN A 212 -1.45 -17.91 12.54
CA ASN A 212 -2.80 -18.30 13.01
C ASN A 212 -3.23 -19.69 12.49
N ARG A 213 -2.28 -20.60 12.27
CA ARG A 213 -2.58 -21.96 11.80
C ARG A 213 -3.54 -22.65 12.77
N GLY A 214 -4.62 -23.21 12.24
CA GLY A 214 -5.64 -23.92 13.01
C GLY A 214 -6.93 -23.14 13.25
N GLN A 215 -6.98 -21.86 12.88
CA GLN A 215 -8.23 -21.09 12.87
C GLN A 215 -9.00 -21.22 11.56
N ASP A 216 -10.26 -20.79 11.56
CA ASP A 216 -11.13 -20.82 10.39
C ASP A 216 -10.57 -19.96 9.25
N LYS A 217 -10.27 -20.60 8.12
CA LYS A 217 -9.54 -20.01 6.99
C LYS A 217 -10.29 -18.86 6.34
N ASP A 218 -11.62 -18.91 6.37
CA ASP A 218 -12.48 -17.90 5.75
C ASP A 218 -12.55 -16.62 6.59
N SER A 219 -12.25 -16.72 7.89
CA SER A 219 -12.18 -15.58 8.80
C SER A 219 -10.82 -14.87 8.81
N ILE A 220 -9.77 -15.51 8.30
CA ILE A 220 -8.39 -15.00 8.37
C ILE A 220 -8.25 -13.59 7.75
N PRO A 221 -8.78 -13.31 6.54
CA PRO A 221 -8.71 -11.95 5.97
C PRO A 221 -9.35 -10.88 6.85
N GLN A 222 -10.51 -11.18 7.44
CA GLN A 222 -11.23 -10.24 8.30
C GLN A 222 -10.47 -9.99 9.60
N GLN A 223 -9.96 -11.04 10.22
CA GLN A 223 -9.15 -10.90 11.44
C GLN A 223 -7.84 -10.15 11.19
N TRP A 224 -7.18 -10.43 10.07
CA TRP A 224 -5.98 -9.71 9.64
C TRP A 224 -6.27 -8.23 9.42
N LEU A 225 -7.40 -7.88 8.77
CA LEU A 225 -7.81 -6.48 8.61
C LEU A 225 -8.09 -5.80 9.95
N ILE A 226 -8.79 -6.48 10.87
CA ILE A 226 -9.06 -5.96 12.22
C ILE A 226 -7.74 -5.74 12.96
N TRP A 227 -6.82 -6.69 12.89
CA TRP A 227 -5.48 -6.55 13.46
C TRP A 227 -4.74 -5.35 12.86
N LYS A 228 -4.73 -5.20 11.52
CA LYS A 228 -4.11 -4.06 10.85
C LYS A 228 -4.71 -2.72 11.22
N GLN A 229 -6.03 -2.63 11.29
CA GLN A 229 -6.71 -1.42 11.72
C GLN A 229 -6.37 -1.07 13.16
N ARG A 230 -6.28 -2.06 14.06
CA ARG A 230 -5.90 -1.86 15.46
C ARG A 230 -4.46 -1.38 15.60
N SER A 231 -3.51 -1.99 14.88
CA SER A 231 -2.10 -1.56 14.88
C SER A 231 -1.94 -0.11 14.38
N GLN A 232 -2.73 0.30 13.38
CA GLN A 232 -2.73 1.69 12.90
C GLN A 232 -3.44 2.64 13.86
N LYS A 233 -4.50 2.20 14.54
CA LYS A 233 -5.21 3.04 15.51
C LYS A 233 -4.29 3.46 16.65
N ILE A 234 -3.40 2.60 17.13
CA ILE A 234 -2.42 2.94 18.18
C ILE A 234 -1.50 4.07 17.73
N VAL A 235 -1.12 4.11 16.45
CA VAL A 235 -0.34 5.22 15.87
C VAL A 235 -1.17 6.50 15.85
N TRP A 236 -2.44 6.44 15.47
CA TRP A 236 -3.33 7.60 15.51
C TRP A 236 -3.58 8.10 16.92
N ASP A 237 -3.81 7.20 17.88
CA ASP A 237 -4.01 7.54 19.29
C ASP A 237 -2.74 8.20 19.85
N TRP A 238 -1.53 7.69 19.52
CA TRP A 238 -0.27 8.35 19.88
C TRP A 238 -0.10 9.73 19.23
N ILE A 239 -0.47 9.90 17.95
CA ILE A 239 -0.45 11.22 17.29
C ILE A 239 -1.43 12.19 17.96
N CYS A 240 -2.60 11.70 18.39
CA CYS A 240 -3.59 12.51 19.10
C CYS A 240 -3.11 12.85 20.53
N ASP A 241 -2.48 11.91 21.23
CA ASP A 241 -1.95 12.09 22.58
C ASP A 241 -0.68 12.97 22.60
N ALA A 242 0.12 12.95 21.54
CA ALA A 242 1.20 13.91 21.31
C ALA A 242 0.69 15.28 20.83
N GLY A 243 -0.61 15.40 20.58
CA GLY A 243 -1.27 16.66 20.27
C GLY A 243 -1.14 17.63 21.45
N VAL A 244 -0.53 18.78 21.21
CA VAL A 244 -0.52 19.89 22.16
C VAL A 244 -1.98 20.25 22.49
N GLU A 245 -2.29 20.46 23.77
CA GLU A 245 -3.57 21.03 24.15
C GLU A 245 -3.65 22.45 23.56
N VAL A 246 -4.38 22.58 22.45
CA VAL A 246 -4.58 23.87 21.78
C VAL A 246 -5.75 24.59 22.44
N THR A 247 -5.45 25.65 23.17
CA THR A 247 -6.43 26.63 23.63
C THR A 247 -6.42 27.85 22.71
N LEU A 248 -7.57 28.49 22.58
CA LEU A 248 -7.74 29.70 21.77
C LEU A 248 -7.40 30.92 22.62
N ASP A 249 -6.36 31.65 22.22
CA ASP A 249 -5.95 32.87 22.89
C ASP A 249 -6.94 34.02 22.63
N LEU A 250 -7.56 34.50 23.71
CA LEU A 250 -8.54 35.58 23.70
C LEU A 250 -7.92 36.93 23.29
N ASP A 251 -6.64 37.14 23.62
CA ASP A 251 -5.96 38.42 23.36
C ASP A 251 -5.59 38.61 21.89
N THR A 252 -5.48 37.49 21.15
CA THR A 252 -5.18 37.47 19.71
C THR A 252 -6.44 37.30 18.85
N ALA A 253 -7.60 37.04 19.47
CA ALA A 253 -8.85 36.79 18.76
C ALA A 253 -9.42 38.06 18.11
N ASN A 254 -9.89 37.94 16.87
CA ASN A 254 -10.65 39.01 16.23
C ASN A 254 -11.95 39.26 17.04
N PRO A 255 -12.29 40.52 17.38
CA PRO A 255 -13.46 40.85 18.21
C PRO A 255 -14.81 40.39 17.64
N ASP A 256 -14.91 40.10 16.34
CA ASP A 256 -16.12 39.53 15.72
C ASP A 256 -16.27 38.02 15.94
N LEU A 257 -15.29 37.37 16.58
CA LEU A 257 -15.29 35.95 16.89
C LEU A 257 -15.66 35.71 18.34
N LEU A 258 -16.62 34.83 18.56
CA LEU A 258 -17.01 34.34 19.87
C LEU A 258 -16.26 33.04 20.15
N ILE A 259 -15.42 33.07 21.17
CA ILE A 259 -14.73 31.89 21.70
C ILE A 259 -15.60 31.28 22.81
N SER A 260 -15.71 29.96 22.85
CA SER A 260 -16.44 29.24 23.91
C SER A 260 -15.70 29.30 25.24
N GLU A 261 -16.43 29.14 26.35
CA GLU A 261 -15.88 29.18 27.72
C GLU A 261 -14.82 28.09 27.99
N ASP A 262 -14.85 27.00 27.23
CA ASP A 262 -13.83 25.94 27.27
C ASP A 262 -12.59 26.26 26.42
N GLU A 263 -12.53 27.44 25.80
CA GLU A 263 -11.45 27.95 24.94
C GLU A 263 -11.09 27.03 23.75
N LYS A 264 -11.99 26.10 23.39
CA LYS A 264 -11.73 25.06 22.38
C LYS A 264 -12.52 25.24 21.10
N ARG A 265 -13.47 26.18 21.04
CA ARG A 265 -14.37 26.36 19.89
C ARG A 265 -14.52 27.84 19.53
N LEU A 266 -14.50 28.11 18.23
CA LEU A 266 -14.75 29.42 17.63
C LEU A 266 -16.10 29.46 16.91
N ARG A 267 -16.84 30.55 17.07
CA ARG A 267 -18.05 30.86 16.29
C ARG A 267 -17.96 32.29 15.78
N CYS A 268 -18.36 32.55 14.53
CA CYS A 268 -18.57 33.92 14.09
C CYS A 268 -19.76 34.52 14.85
N GLY A 269 -19.54 35.66 15.51
CA GLY A 269 -20.62 36.48 16.02
C GLY A 269 -21.51 36.92 14.86
N ARG A 270 -22.83 36.86 15.03
CA ARG A 270 -23.73 37.53 14.07
C ARG A 270 -23.46 39.02 14.20
N LEU A 271 -23.07 39.67 13.11
CA LEU A 271 -22.99 41.13 13.01
C LEU A 271 -24.33 41.76 13.43
N THR A 272 -24.49 42.10 14.71
CA THR A 272 -25.54 43.01 15.16
C THR A 272 -25.06 44.43 14.89
N GLY A 273 -25.07 44.80 13.62
CA GLY A 273 -24.69 46.12 13.13
C GLY A 273 -25.47 46.45 11.86
N ARG A 274 -26.58 47.19 12.03
CA ARG A 274 -27.43 47.86 11.03
C ARG A 274 -26.93 47.83 9.58
N ALA A 275 -27.42 46.88 8.77
CA ALA A 275 -27.57 47.05 7.31
C ALA A 275 -28.36 45.88 6.69
N ALA A 276 -29.66 45.78 7.00
CA ALA A 276 -30.58 44.97 6.20
C ALA A 276 -32.02 45.49 6.39
N GLN A 277 -32.28 46.70 5.94
CA GLN A 277 -33.64 47.07 5.54
C GLN A 277 -33.75 46.82 4.04
N LEU A 278 -34.35 45.69 3.68
CA LEU A 278 -35.05 45.54 2.41
C LEU A 278 -36.54 45.38 2.73
N PRO A 279 -37.43 46.07 2.00
CA PRO A 279 -38.82 46.22 2.38
C PRO A 279 -39.63 44.95 2.14
N LEU A 280 -40.49 44.63 3.12
CA LEU A 280 -41.55 43.65 3.03
C LEU A 280 -42.55 44.09 1.94
N LEU A 281 -42.63 43.32 0.86
CA LEU A 281 -43.70 43.45 -0.13
C LEU A 281 -44.90 42.61 0.32
N GLY A 282 -45.92 43.32 0.80
CA GLY A 282 -47.36 43.05 0.64
C GLY A 282 -47.86 41.60 0.71
N THR A 283 -48.47 41.28 1.84
CA THR A 283 -49.57 40.33 1.96
C THR A 283 -50.80 40.80 1.17
N ALA A 284 -51.43 39.91 0.37
CA ALA A 284 -52.90 39.83 0.24
C ALA A 284 -53.36 38.68 -0.69
N GLY A 285 -54.29 37.86 -0.20
CA GLY A 285 -55.19 36.97 -0.97
C GLY A 285 -54.59 35.62 -1.35
N GLY A 286 -54.92 34.47 -0.77
CA GLY A 286 -56.17 34.03 -0.18
C GLY A 286 -56.98 33.25 -1.21
N VAL A 287 -56.88 31.92 -1.25
CA VAL A 287 -57.94 31.00 -1.72
C VAL A 287 -57.76 29.64 -1.02
N LEU A 288 -58.89 29.16 -0.50
CA LEU A 288 -59.17 27.92 0.23
C LEU A 288 -59.34 26.71 -0.73
N TRP A 289 -59.56 25.51 -0.16
CA TRP A 289 -59.92 24.20 -0.78
C TRP A 289 -58.73 23.35 -1.25
N ALA A 290 -58.57 22.07 -0.87
CA ALA A 290 -59.38 21.12 -0.09
C ALA A 290 -58.45 20.11 0.61
#